data_AF-A0A183AAT0-F1
#
_entry.id   AF-A0A183AAT0-F1
#
_cell.length_a   1.000
_cell.length_b   1.000
_cell.length_c   1.000
_cell.angle_alpha   90.00
_cell.angle_beta   90.00
_cell.angle_gamma   90.00
#
_symmetry.space_group_name_H-M   'P 1'
#
loop_
_entity.id
_entity.type
_entity.pdbx_description
1 polymer ?
#
loop_
_entity_poly.entity_id
_entity_poly.type
_entity_poly.pdbx_seq_one_letter_code
_entity_poly.pdbx_strand_id
1 'polypeptide(L)'
;MDGYLRLGSSVIVVNPGPTSFYVKTGIVPFRAPYALSLGIINENVLRSRIRNTKEDFITMILESDMLKIVASSTLHPAVRNVFRVESCGNFHEGSPIRYGQPIMFVLEPTIESFSNDKNAKKRLFLASDLRRIGDPSLLMDTQSIYLELNEPSFAAQWCLEAADPNFRQEMEGRPVKLDEKLLIRHIRTNQALALEPKIMVRNAFGPDLGISVKTYVDPHKVERDVNLWLLTSATEPQVQSKMEPLSGSEACPVLTSENTSFECDVSRQKVDS
;
A
#
# COMPACT_ATOMS: atom_id res chain seq x y z
N MET A 1 -12.92 6.01 -11.97
CA MET A 1 -11.97 7.00 -11.42
C MET A 1 -10.92 7.30 -12.48
N ASP A 2 -10.33 8.49 -12.47
CA ASP A 2 -9.40 9.00 -13.48
C ASP A 2 -7.95 8.50 -13.33
N GLY A 3 -7.72 7.49 -12.49
CA GLY A 3 -6.42 6.83 -12.30
C GLY A 3 -5.44 7.61 -11.43
N TYR A 4 -5.81 8.79 -10.93
CA TYR A 4 -4.96 9.62 -10.08
C TYR A 4 -5.21 9.38 -8.59
N LEU A 5 -4.15 9.46 -7.82
CA LEU A 5 -4.21 9.45 -6.37
C LEU A 5 -4.81 10.76 -5.87
N ARG A 6 -5.81 10.66 -4.99
CA ARG A 6 -6.54 11.80 -4.43
C ARG A 6 -6.46 11.80 -2.91
N LEU A 7 -6.50 12.99 -2.31
CA LEU A 7 -6.60 13.14 -0.86
C LEU A 7 -7.85 12.41 -0.35
N GLY A 8 -7.68 11.62 0.70
CA GLY A 8 -8.73 10.76 1.24
C GLY A 8 -8.79 9.36 0.66
N SER A 9 -8.04 9.07 -0.41
CA SER A 9 -8.04 7.75 -1.02
C SER A 9 -7.52 6.69 -0.03
N SER A 10 -8.21 5.56 0.00
CA SER A 10 -7.73 4.35 0.68
C SER A 10 -6.88 3.54 -0.29
N VAL A 11 -5.64 3.27 0.08
CA VAL A 11 -4.65 2.59 -0.77
C VAL A 11 -3.95 1.45 -0.06
N ILE A 12 -3.48 0.49 -0.83
CA ILE A 12 -2.48 -0.48 -0.41
C ILE A 12 -1.13 -0.01 -0.97
N VAL A 13 -0.11 0.01 -0.10
CA VAL A 13 1.25 0.36 -0.47
C VAL A 13 2.02 -0.92 -0.78
N VAL A 14 2.37 -1.17 -2.04
CA VAL A 14 2.92 -2.46 -2.49
C VAL A 14 4.35 -2.29 -2.99
N ASN A 15 5.30 -3.07 -2.47
CA ASN A 15 6.59 -3.29 -3.11
C ASN A 15 6.38 -4.37 -4.19
N PRO A 16 6.51 -4.06 -5.49
CA PRO A 16 6.19 -5.00 -6.56
C PRO A 16 7.25 -6.09 -6.78
N GLY A 17 8.36 -6.05 -6.03
CA GLY A 17 9.53 -6.86 -6.31
C GLY A 17 10.41 -6.28 -7.43
N PRO A 18 11.51 -6.97 -7.75
CA PRO A 18 12.44 -6.55 -8.80
C PRO A 18 11.80 -6.64 -10.19
N THR A 19 12.19 -5.73 -11.08
CA THR A 19 11.74 -5.76 -12.48
C THR A 19 12.19 -7.07 -13.15
N SER A 20 11.32 -7.64 -14.00
CA SER A 20 11.59 -8.89 -14.73
C SER A 20 12.93 -8.88 -15.48
N PHE A 21 13.36 -7.73 -16.00
CA PHE A 21 14.67 -7.56 -16.63
C PHE A 21 15.81 -7.95 -15.69
N TYR A 22 15.88 -7.38 -14.48
CA TYR A 22 16.94 -7.65 -13.49
C TYR A 22 16.94 -9.08 -12.97
N VAL A 23 15.76 -9.72 -12.92
CA VAL A 23 15.62 -11.12 -12.54
C VAL A 23 16.15 -12.02 -13.66
N LYS A 24 15.78 -11.76 -14.92
CA LYS A 24 16.22 -12.55 -16.09
C LYS A 24 17.72 -12.45 -16.34
N THR A 25 18.33 -11.30 -16.04
CA THR A 25 19.77 -11.09 -16.17
C THR A 25 20.57 -11.61 -14.97
N GLY A 26 19.90 -12.11 -13.92
CA GLY A 26 20.56 -12.66 -12.73
C GLY A 26 21.19 -11.62 -11.80
N ILE A 27 20.89 -10.32 -11.99
CA ILE A 27 21.43 -9.23 -11.17
C ILE A 27 20.77 -9.24 -9.78
N VAL A 28 19.47 -9.55 -9.70
CA VAL A 28 18.71 -9.60 -8.45
C VAL A 28 17.88 -10.89 -8.42
N PRO A 29 17.86 -11.64 -7.30
CA PRO A 29 17.00 -12.80 -7.18
C PRO A 29 15.52 -12.41 -7.27
N PHE A 30 14.69 -13.32 -7.79
CA PHE A 30 13.24 -13.13 -7.77
C PHE A 30 12.76 -12.93 -6.33
N ARG A 31 11.87 -11.96 -6.15
CA ARG A 31 11.15 -11.72 -4.89
C ARG A 31 9.69 -11.44 -5.22
N ALA A 32 8.80 -12.15 -4.53
CA ALA A 32 7.37 -11.89 -4.62
C ALA A 32 7.03 -10.46 -4.15
N PRO A 33 5.91 -9.88 -4.60
CA PRO A 33 5.42 -8.61 -4.08
C PRO A 33 4.99 -8.70 -2.61
N TYR A 34 5.13 -7.59 -1.89
CA TYR A 34 4.72 -7.44 -0.48
C TYR A 34 3.98 -6.12 -0.27
N ALA A 35 2.93 -6.13 0.55
CA ALA A 35 2.20 -4.95 0.96
C ALA A 35 2.69 -4.44 2.32
N LEU A 36 2.81 -3.12 2.47
CA LEU A 36 3.01 -2.49 3.77
C LEU A 36 1.83 -2.83 4.69
N SER A 37 2.10 -3.23 5.93
CA SER A 37 1.05 -3.69 6.84
C SER A 37 1.41 -3.41 8.29
N LEU A 38 0.39 -3.23 9.13
CA LEU A 38 0.49 -3.30 10.57
C LEU A 38 0.76 -4.74 11.01
N GLY A 39 1.70 -4.93 11.91
CA GLY A 39 1.99 -6.19 12.58
C GLY A 39 1.95 -6.00 14.10
N ILE A 40 1.67 -7.08 14.83
CA ILE A 40 1.65 -7.08 16.29
C ILE A 40 2.72 -8.07 16.77
N ILE A 41 3.78 -7.56 17.40
CA ILE A 41 4.86 -8.36 17.96
C ILE A 41 4.57 -8.76 19.41
N ASN A 42 5.33 -9.72 19.95
CA ASN A 42 5.22 -10.21 21.34
C ASN A 42 3.87 -10.90 21.65
N GLU A 43 3.42 -11.78 20.74
CA GLU A 43 2.16 -12.54 20.88
C GLU A 43 2.02 -13.29 22.22
N ASN A 44 3.13 -13.77 22.80
CA ASN A 44 3.12 -14.45 24.10
C ASN A 44 2.62 -13.53 25.23
N VAL A 45 2.91 -12.22 25.15
CA VAL A 45 2.39 -11.22 26.08
C VAL A 45 0.90 -11.01 25.84
N LEU A 46 0.45 -10.98 24.57
CA LEU A 46 -0.97 -10.92 24.23
C LEU A 46 -1.73 -12.07 24.88
N ARG A 47 -1.26 -13.32 24.70
CA ARG A 47 -1.90 -14.52 25.27
C ARG A 47 -2.02 -14.49 26.79
N SER A 48 -1.02 -13.93 27.48
CA SER A 48 -1.04 -13.83 28.95
C SER A 48 -1.96 -12.73 29.48
N ARG A 49 -2.21 -11.66 28.71
CA ARG A 49 -2.96 -10.46 29.12
C ARG A 49 -4.42 -10.43 28.66
N ILE A 50 -4.88 -11.42 27.88
CA ILE A 50 -6.28 -11.61 27.45
C ILE A 50 -7.24 -11.97 28.63
N ARG A 51 -6.86 -11.75 29.89
CA ARG A 51 -7.77 -11.94 31.04
C ARG A 51 -8.70 -10.74 31.30
N ASN A 52 -8.44 -9.58 30.67
CA ASN A 52 -9.22 -8.35 30.84
C ASN A 52 -10.25 -8.17 29.72
N THR A 53 -11.16 -7.21 29.89
CA THR A 53 -12.16 -6.81 28.89
C THR A 53 -11.51 -6.44 27.56
N LYS A 54 -12.25 -6.63 26.45
CA LYS A 54 -11.75 -6.38 25.08
C LYS A 54 -11.25 -4.93 24.87
N GLU A 55 -11.82 -3.97 25.60
CA GLU A 55 -11.51 -2.53 25.52
C GLU A 55 -10.12 -2.19 26.05
N ASP A 56 -9.78 -2.72 27.22
CA ASP A 56 -8.46 -2.55 27.83
C ASP A 56 -7.37 -3.15 26.96
N PHE A 57 -7.67 -4.28 26.30
CA PHE A 57 -6.71 -4.98 25.46
C PHE A 57 -6.33 -4.20 24.19
N ILE A 58 -7.31 -3.61 23.48
CA ILE A 58 -7.04 -2.83 22.26
C ILE A 58 -6.30 -1.54 22.61
N THR A 59 -6.76 -0.84 23.66
CA THR A 59 -6.10 0.37 24.14
C THR A 59 -4.66 0.07 24.55
N MET A 60 -4.44 -1.01 25.29
CA MET A 60 -3.11 -1.49 25.65
C MET A 60 -2.24 -1.76 24.42
N ILE A 61 -2.77 -2.41 23.38
CA ILE A 61 -1.99 -2.65 22.15
C ILE A 61 -1.60 -1.32 21.49
N LEU A 62 -2.57 -0.42 21.30
CA LEU A 62 -2.37 0.86 20.62
C LEU A 62 -1.38 1.79 21.34
N GLU A 63 -1.32 1.69 22.67
CA GLU A 63 -0.43 2.50 23.51
C GLU A 63 0.90 1.82 23.84
N SER A 64 1.09 0.57 23.40
CA SER A 64 2.30 -0.21 23.64
C SER A 64 3.24 -0.22 22.44
N ASP A 65 4.51 -0.54 22.70
CA ASP A 65 5.52 -0.81 21.67
C ASP A 65 5.34 -2.19 20.98
N MET A 66 4.11 -2.75 21.00
CA MET A 66 3.77 -4.01 20.33
C MET A 66 3.41 -3.81 18.86
N LEU A 67 3.05 -2.59 18.45
CA LEU A 67 2.74 -2.29 17.07
C LEU A 67 4.01 -2.10 16.26
N LYS A 68 4.07 -2.75 15.11
CA LYS A 68 5.19 -2.65 14.19
C LYS A 68 4.69 -2.55 12.75
N ILE A 69 5.44 -1.88 11.90
CA ILE A 69 5.20 -1.90 10.45
C ILE A 69 6.04 -3.01 9.82
N VAL A 70 5.39 -3.81 8.99
CA VAL A 70 5.95 -4.99 8.33
C VAL A 70 5.54 -5.02 6.86
N ALA A 71 6.19 -5.88 6.08
CA ALA A 71 5.79 -6.18 4.71
C ALA A 71 5.14 -7.56 4.66
N SER A 72 3.85 -7.61 4.35
CA SER A 72 3.08 -8.84 4.30
C SER A 72 2.86 -9.33 2.87
N SER A 73 2.77 -10.64 2.69
CA SER A 73 2.37 -11.24 1.42
C SER A 73 0.88 -11.04 1.09
N THR A 74 0.10 -10.47 2.02
CA THR A 74 -1.32 -10.15 1.83
C THR A 74 -1.49 -8.91 0.97
N LEU A 75 -1.75 -9.10 -0.33
CA LEU A 75 -1.93 -8.01 -1.30
C LEU A 75 -3.38 -7.54 -1.44
N HIS A 76 -4.34 -8.27 -0.87
CA HIS A 76 -5.75 -7.88 -0.90
C HIS A 76 -6.04 -6.84 0.20
N PRO A 77 -7.00 -5.92 0.00
CA PRO A 77 -7.37 -4.94 1.01
C PRO A 77 -7.79 -5.60 2.34
N ALA A 78 -7.21 -5.15 3.44
CA ALA A 78 -7.48 -5.58 4.80
C ALA A 78 -7.25 -4.43 5.79
N VAL A 79 -7.87 -4.49 6.97
CA VAL A 79 -7.76 -3.43 8.00
C VAL A 79 -6.29 -3.11 8.36
N ARG A 80 -5.39 -4.09 8.27
CA ARG A 80 -3.97 -3.91 8.61
C ARG A 80 -3.12 -3.30 7.48
N ASN A 81 -3.56 -3.28 6.23
CA ASN A 81 -2.74 -2.89 5.07
C ASN A 81 -3.36 -1.80 4.19
N VAL A 82 -4.55 -1.29 4.56
CA VAL A 82 -5.21 -0.18 3.88
C VAL A 82 -4.90 1.13 4.60
N PHE A 83 -4.20 2.02 3.91
CA PHE A 83 -3.83 3.34 4.41
C PHE A 83 -4.68 4.39 3.71
N ARG A 84 -5.26 5.31 4.49
CA ARG A 84 -5.80 6.55 3.97
C ARG A 84 -4.67 7.54 3.74
N VAL A 85 -4.64 8.18 2.58
CA VAL A 85 -3.64 9.22 2.27
C VAL A 85 -4.21 10.60 2.55
N GLU A 86 -3.52 11.36 3.40
CA GLU A 86 -3.94 12.69 3.83
C GLU A 86 -2.89 13.75 3.56
N SER A 87 -3.31 15.02 3.53
CA SER A 87 -2.41 16.15 3.34
C SER A 87 -1.97 16.73 4.68
N CYS A 88 -0.77 17.30 4.71
CA CYS A 88 -0.33 18.11 5.86
C CYS A 88 -0.88 19.55 5.81
N GLY A 89 -1.49 19.97 4.69
CA GLY A 89 -2.00 21.33 4.48
C GLY A 89 -3.52 21.37 4.27
N ASN A 90 -4.04 22.60 4.12
CA ASN A 90 -5.46 22.86 3.90
C ASN A 90 -5.86 22.63 2.44
N PHE A 91 -6.00 21.37 2.04
CA PHE A 91 -6.49 20.98 0.73
C PHE A 91 -7.83 20.27 0.86
N HIS A 92 -8.72 20.45 -0.13
CA HIS A 92 -10.02 19.79 -0.12
C HIS A 92 -9.88 18.28 -0.34
N GLU A 93 -10.69 17.50 0.38
CA GLU A 93 -10.87 16.06 0.14
C GLU A 93 -11.13 15.80 -1.35
N GLY A 94 -10.52 14.75 -1.90
CA GLY A 94 -10.63 14.41 -3.31
C GLY A 94 -9.71 15.21 -4.24
N SER A 95 -8.98 16.23 -3.76
CA SER A 95 -7.97 16.92 -4.58
C SER A 95 -6.85 15.96 -5.02
N PRO A 96 -6.30 16.09 -6.25
CA PRO A 96 -5.21 15.25 -6.69
C PRO A 96 -3.94 15.51 -5.87
N ILE A 97 -3.30 14.43 -5.42
CA ILE A 97 -2.00 14.49 -4.74
C ILE A 97 -0.92 14.68 -5.79
N ARG A 98 0.04 15.57 -5.51
CA ARG A 98 1.13 15.91 -6.43
C ARG A 98 2.47 15.38 -5.93
N TYR A 99 3.37 15.06 -6.84
CA TYR A 99 4.77 14.74 -6.49
C TYR A 99 5.41 15.90 -5.73
N GLY A 100 6.19 15.58 -4.69
CA GLY A 100 6.82 16.54 -3.78
C GLY A 100 5.89 17.10 -2.68
N GLN A 101 4.57 16.89 -2.76
CA GLN A 101 3.63 17.37 -1.75
C GLN A 101 3.77 16.58 -0.43
N PRO A 102 3.82 17.24 0.75
CA PRO A 102 3.76 16.57 2.04
C PRO A 102 2.42 15.88 2.28
N ILE A 103 2.50 14.58 2.57
CA ILE A 103 1.38 13.70 2.85
C ILE A 103 1.62 12.88 4.12
N MET A 104 0.56 12.26 4.62
CA MET A 104 0.59 11.30 5.72
C MET A 104 -0.14 10.03 5.30
N PHE A 105 0.40 8.88 5.71
CA PHE A 105 -0.29 7.59 5.60
C PHE A 105 -0.95 7.27 6.94
N VAL A 106 -2.26 7.08 6.92
CA VAL A 106 -3.07 6.89 8.12
C VAL A 106 -3.73 5.52 8.06
N LEU A 107 -3.46 4.68 9.05
CA LEU A 107 -4.27 3.51 9.34
C LEU A 107 -5.41 3.92 10.28
N GLU A 108 -6.63 3.59 9.90
CA GLU A 108 -7.81 3.71 10.76
C GLU A 108 -8.27 2.30 11.14
N PRO A 109 -7.83 1.74 12.27
CA PRO A 109 -8.34 0.47 12.73
C PRO A 109 -9.86 0.57 12.92
N THR A 110 -10.62 -0.27 12.24
CA THR A 110 -12.08 -0.35 12.40
C THR A 110 -12.41 -0.92 13.77
N ILE A 111 -12.49 -0.04 14.77
CA ILE A 111 -12.84 -0.35 16.15
C ILE A 111 -14.22 0.30 16.39
N GLU A 112 -15.27 -0.27 15.79
CA GLU A 112 -16.61 0.33 15.80
C GLU A 112 -17.37 0.20 17.14
N SER A 113 -16.83 -0.47 18.17
CA SER A 113 -17.64 -0.94 19.31
C SER A 113 -17.19 -0.49 20.71
N PHE A 114 -16.23 0.43 20.88
CA PHE A 114 -15.48 0.46 22.16
C PHE A 114 -15.14 1.84 22.76
N SER A 115 -15.92 2.89 22.46
CA SER A 115 -15.86 4.14 23.23
C SER A 115 -17.27 4.67 23.53
N ASN A 116 -17.50 5.09 24.78
CA ASN A 116 -18.71 5.83 25.18
C ASN A 116 -18.83 7.18 24.44
N ASP A 117 -17.71 7.65 23.87
CA ASP A 117 -17.67 8.73 22.90
C ASP A 117 -17.66 8.14 21.49
N LYS A 118 -18.83 8.08 20.84
CA LYS A 118 -19.03 7.46 19.52
C LYS A 118 -18.24 8.13 18.37
N ASN A 119 -17.45 9.17 18.64
CA ASN A 119 -16.80 10.00 17.62
C ASN A 119 -15.27 9.95 17.56
N ALA A 120 -14.56 9.40 18.55
CA ALA A 120 -13.10 9.42 18.55
C ALA A 120 -12.50 8.18 17.85
N LYS A 121 -12.50 8.18 16.51
CA LYS A 121 -11.75 7.17 15.73
C LYS A 121 -10.27 7.24 16.11
N LYS A 122 -9.68 6.10 16.51
CA LYS A 122 -8.23 5.97 16.72
C LYS A 122 -7.53 5.97 15.38
N ARG A 123 -6.46 6.74 15.26
CA ARG A 123 -5.74 6.94 13.99
C ARG A 123 -4.26 6.67 14.21
N LEU A 124 -3.65 5.89 13.33
CA LEU A 124 -2.26 5.47 13.42
C LEU A 124 -1.50 6.04 12.22
N PHE A 125 -0.57 6.95 12.49
CA PHE A 125 0.18 7.66 11.46
C PHE A 125 1.53 7.00 11.24
N LEU A 126 1.85 6.67 9.99
CA LEU A 126 3.15 6.13 9.62
C LEU A 126 4.24 7.16 9.88
N ALA A 127 5.20 6.84 10.77
CA ALA A 127 6.20 7.79 11.21
C ALA A 127 7.62 7.20 11.27
N SER A 128 8.60 8.09 11.20
CA SER A 128 10.01 7.73 11.38
C SER A 128 10.83 8.90 11.94
N ASP A 129 11.92 8.61 12.65
CA ASP A 129 12.80 9.64 13.24
C ASP A 129 14.27 9.39 12.92
N LEU A 130 15.05 10.47 12.93
CA LEU A 130 16.50 10.44 12.96
C LEU A 130 16.97 9.51 14.07
N ARG A 131 18.02 8.76 13.77
CA ARG A 131 18.66 7.88 14.75
C ARG A 131 19.29 8.75 15.84
N ARG A 132 19.02 8.41 17.10
CA ARG A 132 19.68 9.04 18.25
C ARG A 132 20.91 8.24 18.62
N ILE A 133 21.92 8.93 19.14
CA ILE A 133 23.13 8.29 19.68
C ILE A 133 22.69 7.36 20.82
N GLY A 134 22.96 6.06 20.69
CA GLY A 134 22.54 5.02 21.63
C GLY A 134 21.40 4.11 21.16
N ASP A 135 20.77 4.38 20.00
CA ASP A 135 19.73 3.50 19.48
C ASP A 135 20.31 2.16 19.00
N PRO A 136 19.67 1.01 19.30
CA PRO A 136 20.05 -0.29 18.74
C PRO A 136 20.03 -0.30 17.20
N SER A 137 19.24 0.58 16.59
CA SER A 137 19.14 0.77 15.14
C SER A 137 20.43 1.31 14.51
N LEU A 138 21.32 1.93 15.30
CA LEU A 138 22.65 2.34 14.85
C LEU A 138 23.52 1.14 14.45
N LEU A 139 23.37 0.00 15.13
CA LEU A 139 24.12 -1.22 14.83
C LEU A 139 23.70 -1.84 13.50
N MET A 140 22.43 -1.66 13.10
CA MET A 140 21.88 -2.28 11.89
C MET A 140 21.95 -1.38 10.65
N ASP A 141 22.49 -0.17 10.81
CA ASP A 141 22.52 0.87 9.78
C ASP A 141 21.16 1.10 9.08
N THR A 142 20.04 0.93 9.79
CA THR A 142 18.68 1.13 9.25
C THR A 142 17.84 1.99 10.18
N GLN A 143 17.12 2.99 9.66
CA GLN A 143 16.22 3.83 10.46
C GLN A 143 14.91 3.08 10.70
N SER A 144 14.40 3.11 11.93
CA SER A 144 13.17 2.42 12.32
C SER A 144 11.92 3.16 11.87
N ILE A 145 10.86 2.40 11.61
CA ILE A 145 9.54 2.89 11.28
C ILE A 145 8.57 2.49 12.40
N TYR A 146 7.67 3.40 12.76
CA TYR A 146 6.71 3.22 13.84
C TYR A 146 5.37 3.89 13.50
N LEU A 147 4.40 3.78 14.42
CA LEU A 147 3.08 4.39 14.28
C LEU A 147 2.85 5.38 15.42
N GLU A 148 2.46 6.61 15.09
CA GLU A 148 2.03 7.63 16.05
C GLU A 148 0.51 7.55 16.24
N LEU A 149 0.05 7.62 17.49
CA LEU A 149 -1.36 7.50 17.84
C LEU A 149 -2.02 8.88 17.91
N ASN A 150 -3.08 9.08 17.12
CA ASN A 150 -3.99 10.23 17.04
C ASN A 150 -3.40 11.57 16.60
N GLU A 151 -2.21 11.93 17.10
CA GLU A 151 -1.59 13.23 16.85
C GLU A 151 -0.31 13.04 16.03
N PRO A 152 -0.34 13.32 14.71
CA PRO A 152 0.86 13.20 13.88
C PRO A 152 1.84 14.32 14.19
N SER A 153 3.11 13.97 14.33
CA SER A 153 4.22 14.90 14.39
C SER A 153 4.83 15.11 12.99
N PHE A 154 5.88 15.94 12.91
CA PHE A 154 6.66 16.07 11.67
C PHE A 154 7.34 14.74 11.25
N ALA A 155 7.47 13.78 12.18
CA ALA A 155 7.91 12.41 11.89
C ALA A 155 6.99 11.63 10.97
N ALA A 156 5.71 12.02 10.90
CA ALA A 156 4.70 11.34 10.10
C ALA A 156 4.61 11.86 8.66
N GLN A 157 5.44 12.83 8.27
CA GLN A 157 5.37 13.47 6.98
C GLN A 157 6.23 12.77 5.92
N TRP A 158 5.59 12.44 4.81
CA TRP A 158 6.20 11.79 3.65
C TRP A 158 5.93 12.60 2.40
N CYS A 159 6.72 12.39 1.36
CA CYS A 159 6.40 12.86 0.03
C CYS A 159 6.56 11.72 -0.98
N LEU A 160 5.86 11.86 -2.10
CA LEU A 160 5.97 10.94 -3.22
C LEU A 160 6.91 11.56 -4.25
N GLU A 161 7.82 10.76 -4.78
CA GLU A 161 8.75 11.15 -5.84
C GLU A 161 8.70 10.16 -6.99
N ALA A 162 8.99 10.64 -8.20
CA ALA A 162 9.08 9.76 -9.36
C ALA A 162 10.21 8.72 -9.17
N ALA A 163 9.93 7.48 -9.58
CA ALA A 163 10.90 6.39 -9.49
C ALA A 163 12.17 6.65 -10.32
N ASP A 164 12.02 7.20 -11.53
CA ASP A 164 13.16 7.54 -12.38
C ASP A 164 13.83 8.84 -11.91
N PRO A 165 15.11 8.81 -11.52
CA PRO A 165 15.85 10.00 -11.11
C PRO A 165 15.91 11.08 -12.19
N ASN A 166 15.92 10.69 -13.48
CA ASN A 166 16.10 11.60 -14.60
C ASN A 166 14.86 12.45 -14.90
N PHE A 167 13.68 12.00 -14.46
CA PHE A 167 12.41 12.71 -14.67
C PHE A 167 11.87 13.32 -13.37
N ARG A 168 12.61 13.23 -12.27
CA ARG A 168 12.10 13.55 -10.93
C ARG A 168 11.76 15.04 -10.79
N GLN A 169 12.57 15.92 -11.38
CA GLN A 169 12.33 17.37 -11.36
C GLN A 169 11.16 17.75 -12.27
N GLU A 170 11.03 17.12 -13.42
CA GLU A 170 9.98 17.38 -14.41
C GLU A 170 8.60 16.92 -13.93
N MET A 171 8.58 15.90 -13.07
CA MET A 171 7.38 15.34 -12.47
C MET A 171 6.94 16.09 -11.21
N GLU A 172 7.80 16.92 -10.62
CA GLU A 172 7.46 17.70 -9.43
C GLU A 172 6.20 18.56 -9.65
N GLY A 173 5.29 18.57 -8.67
CA GLY A 173 4.02 19.27 -8.78
C GLY A 173 3.00 18.63 -9.73
N ARG A 174 3.33 17.55 -10.46
CA ARG A 174 2.35 16.82 -11.29
C ARG A 174 1.51 15.86 -10.44
N PRO A 175 0.24 15.60 -10.81
CA PRO A 175 -0.58 14.60 -10.14
C PRO A 175 0.06 13.21 -10.16
N VAL A 176 0.00 12.52 -9.03
CA VAL A 176 0.48 11.14 -8.87
C VAL A 176 -0.58 10.18 -9.40
N LYS A 177 -0.16 9.22 -10.22
CA LYS A 177 -1.03 8.14 -10.71
C LYS A 177 -0.95 6.92 -9.79
N LEU A 178 -2.06 6.23 -9.67
CA LEU A 178 -2.12 4.92 -9.01
C LEU A 178 -1.39 3.88 -9.88
N ASP A 179 -0.90 2.82 -9.23
CA ASP A 179 -0.26 1.66 -9.87
C ASP A 179 0.99 1.98 -10.72
N GLU A 180 1.54 3.19 -10.59
CA GLU A 180 2.85 3.57 -11.12
C GLU A 180 3.93 3.47 -10.03
N LYS A 181 5.14 3.07 -10.44
CA LYS A 181 6.29 2.96 -9.53
C LYS A 181 6.71 4.35 -9.07
N LEU A 182 6.88 4.49 -7.76
CA LEU A 182 7.32 5.72 -7.11
C LEU A 182 8.23 5.43 -5.92
N LEU A 183 8.84 6.48 -5.41
CA LEU A 183 9.53 6.48 -4.12
C LEU A 183 8.62 7.13 -3.08
N ILE A 184 8.65 6.58 -1.87
CA ILE A 184 8.01 7.17 -0.69
C ILE A 184 9.14 7.69 0.19
N ARG A 185 9.34 9.00 0.23
CA ARG A 185 10.45 9.63 0.94
C ARG A 185 9.98 10.26 2.24
N HIS A 186 10.69 9.99 3.32
CA HIS A 186 10.44 10.63 4.60
C HIS A 186 11.01 12.05 4.57
N ILE A 187 10.16 13.06 4.78
CA ILE A 187 10.55 14.47 4.58
C ILE A 187 11.66 14.88 5.54
N ARG A 188 11.56 14.50 6.82
CA ARG A 188 12.54 14.92 7.83
C ARG A 188 13.94 14.33 7.62
N THR A 189 14.05 13.08 7.19
CA THR A 189 15.37 12.41 7.04
C THR A 189 15.85 12.32 5.62
N ASN A 190 15.03 12.71 4.64
CA ASN A 190 15.31 12.62 3.21
C ASN A 190 15.66 11.18 2.74
N GLN A 191 15.24 10.18 3.51
CA GLN A 191 15.47 8.75 3.24
C GLN A 191 14.20 8.11 2.68
N ALA A 192 14.36 7.13 1.78
CA ALA A 192 13.24 6.41 1.19
C ALA A 192 12.78 5.24 2.07
N LEU A 193 11.47 4.95 2.05
CA LEU A 193 10.91 3.72 2.60
C LEU A 193 11.53 2.52 1.87
N ALA A 194 11.93 1.51 2.64
CA ALA A 194 12.61 0.34 2.12
C ALA A 194 12.03 -0.95 2.66
N LEU A 195 11.88 -1.92 1.76
CA LEU A 195 11.70 -3.32 2.13
C LEU A 195 13.05 -3.90 2.61
N GLU A 196 13.02 -4.74 3.64
CA GLU A 196 14.20 -5.48 4.13
C GLU A 196 14.02 -6.99 3.92
N PRO A 197 14.30 -7.54 2.71
CA PRO A 197 14.03 -8.94 2.39
C PRO A 197 14.80 -9.95 3.23
N LYS A 198 15.89 -9.53 3.87
CA LYS A 198 16.73 -10.39 4.73
C LYS A 198 16.27 -10.41 6.18
N ILE A 199 15.35 -9.53 6.56
CA ILE A 199 14.85 -9.42 7.94
C ILE A 199 13.46 -10.02 7.98
N MET A 200 13.33 -11.19 8.61
CA MET A 200 12.02 -11.79 8.89
C MET A 200 11.51 -11.33 10.25
N VAL A 201 10.27 -10.87 10.30
CA VAL A 201 9.56 -10.44 11.51
C VAL A 201 8.43 -11.41 11.79
N ARG A 202 8.51 -12.14 12.91
CA ARG A 202 7.40 -12.95 13.40
C ARG A 202 6.42 -12.07 14.17
N ASN A 203 5.17 -12.07 13.74
CA ASN A 203 4.09 -11.33 14.39
C ASN A 203 2.84 -12.22 14.52
N ALA A 204 1.79 -11.70 15.15
CA ALA A 204 0.54 -12.44 15.41
C ALA A 204 -0.20 -12.92 14.15
N PHE A 205 0.10 -12.37 12.98
CA PHE A 205 -0.49 -12.75 11.69
C PHE A 205 0.39 -13.74 10.90
N GLY A 206 1.59 -14.06 11.40
CA GLY A 206 2.54 -14.94 10.74
C GLY A 206 3.92 -14.30 10.51
N PRO A 207 4.78 -14.96 9.72
CA PRO A 207 6.07 -14.42 9.32
C PRO A 207 5.89 -13.40 8.19
N ASP A 208 6.24 -12.14 8.46
CA ASP A 208 6.30 -11.06 7.47
C ASP A 208 7.74 -10.57 7.33
N LEU A 209 8.01 -9.67 6.38
CA LEU A 209 9.32 -9.06 6.19
C LEU A 209 9.47 -7.74 6.95
N GLY A 210 10.71 -7.36 7.21
CA GLY A 210 11.06 -6.08 7.81
C GLY A 210 10.87 -4.91 6.85
N ILE A 211 10.63 -3.75 7.43
CA ILE A 211 10.58 -2.45 6.75
C ILE A 211 11.55 -1.52 7.46
N SER A 212 12.20 -0.65 6.70
CA SER A 212 13.07 0.39 7.22
C SER A 212 12.91 1.69 6.43
N VAL A 213 13.59 2.74 6.90
CA VAL A 213 13.73 4.00 6.18
C VAL A 213 15.21 4.17 5.81
N LYS A 214 15.55 3.84 4.56
CA LYS A 214 16.90 3.90 4.03
C LYS A 214 16.88 3.91 2.51
N THR A 215 17.58 4.86 1.91
CA THR A 215 17.77 4.91 0.46
C THR A 215 18.89 3.95 0.06
N TYR A 216 18.53 2.81 -0.52
CA TYR A 216 19.51 1.90 -1.10
C TYR A 216 19.72 2.25 -2.56
N VAL A 217 20.97 2.55 -2.91
CA VAL A 217 21.36 2.84 -4.29
C VAL A 217 22.18 1.69 -4.87
N ASP A 218 22.08 1.51 -6.18
CA ASP A 218 22.94 0.63 -6.95
C ASP A 218 24.27 1.34 -7.34
N PRO A 219 25.22 0.66 -8.01
CA PRO A 219 26.46 1.30 -8.48
C PRO A 219 26.26 2.49 -9.43
N HIS A 220 25.09 2.60 -10.07
CA HIS A 220 24.72 3.72 -10.94
C HIS A 220 24.06 4.88 -10.17
N LYS A 221 24.02 4.81 -8.83
CA LYS A 221 23.37 5.77 -7.93
C LYS A 221 21.85 5.86 -8.13
N VAL A 222 21.24 4.81 -8.65
CA VAL A 222 19.78 4.71 -8.81
C VAL A 222 19.20 3.94 -7.63
N GLU A 223 18.06 4.37 -7.10
CA GLU A 223 17.38 3.67 -6.02
C GLU A 223 17.00 2.24 -6.43
N ARG A 224 17.24 1.26 -5.53
CA ARG A 224 16.99 -0.15 -5.80
C ARG A 224 15.51 -0.51 -5.73
N ASP A 225 15.17 -1.69 -6.21
CA ASP A 225 13.81 -2.25 -6.21
C ASP A 225 13.16 -2.35 -4.81
N VAL A 226 13.97 -2.47 -3.76
CA VAL A 226 13.48 -2.46 -2.37
C VAL A 226 12.93 -1.09 -1.94
N ASN A 227 13.30 -0.01 -2.63
CA ASN A 227 12.82 1.34 -2.39
C ASN A 227 11.64 1.74 -3.29
N LEU A 228 11.31 0.93 -4.29
CA LEU A 228 10.22 1.20 -5.22
C LEU A 228 8.89 0.66 -4.68
N TRP A 229 7.87 1.50 -4.75
CA TRP A 229 6.53 1.20 -4.25
C TRP A 229 5.47 1.55 -5.30
N LEU A 230 4.32 0.90 -5.20
CA LEU A 230 3.08 1.20 -5.90
C LEU A 230 2.04 1.63 -4.87
N LEU A 231 1.18 2.56 -5.25
CA LEU A 231 -0.04 2.87 -4.52
C LEU A 231 -1.22 2.35 -5.32
N THR A 232 -1.87 1.31 -4.80
CA THR A 232 -3.00 0.64 -5.45
C THR A 232 -4.28 1.00 -4.70
N SER A 233 -5.37 1.29 -5.42
CA SER A 233 -6.66 1.57 -4.79
C SER A 233 -7.13 0.37 -3.96
N ALA A 234 -7.52 0.63 -2.71
CA ALA A 234 -8.12 -0.38 -1.83
C ALA A 234 -9.63 -0.56 -2.07
N THR A 235 -10.24 0.26 -2.94
CA THR A 235 -11.65 0.11 -3.30
C THR A 235 -11.79 -1.11 -4.21
N GLU A 236 -12.54 -2.13 -3.79
CA GLU A 236 -12.97 -3.20 -4.69
C GLU A 236 -13.67 -2.59 -5.91
N PRO A 237 -13.46 -3.10 -7.14
CA PRO A 237 -14.33 -2.74 -8.24
C PRO A 237 -15.75 -3.11 -7.82
N GLN A 238 -16.58 -2.09 -7.63
CA GLN A 238 -18.00 -2.23 -7.33
C GLN A 238 -18.62 -3.06 -8.47
N VAL A 239 -18.71 -4.37 -8.29
CA VAL A 239 -19.66 -5.18 -9.05
C VAL A 239 -21.01 -4.67 -8.58
N GLN A 240 -21.61 -3.78 -9.36
CA GLN A 240 -23.03 -3.49 -9.24
C GLN A 240 -23.76 -4.82 -9.41
N SER A 241 -24.10 -5.46 -8.29
CA SER A 241 -25.13 -6.48 -8.24
C SER A 241 -26.45 -5.77 -8.51
N LYS A 242 -26.70 -5.42 -9.79
CA LYS A 242 -28.04 -5.13 -10.28
C LYS A 242 -28.74 -6.49 -10.42
N MET A 243 -29.10 -7.08 -9.28
CA MET A 243 -30.13 -8.12 -9.25
C MET A 243 -31.45 -7.41 -9.54
N GLU A 244 -31.80 -7.29 -10.82
CA GLU A 244 -33.18 -7.04 -11.21
C GLU A 244 -33.96 -8.36 -11.00
N PRO A 245 -35.04 -8.36 -10.21
CA PRO A 245 -35.90 -9.54 -10.12
C PRO A 245 -36.73 -9.62 -11.39
N LEU A 246 -36.46 -10.64 -12.21
CA LEU A 246 -37.35 -11.06 -13.30
C LEU A 246 -38.63 -11.66 -12.69
N SER A 247 -39.63 -10.82 -12.43
CA SER A 247 -41.03 -11.25 -12.38
C SER A 247 -41.57 -11.30 -13.82
N GLY A 248 -42.00 -12.48 -14.24
CA GLY A 248 -42.22 -12.81 -15.64
C GLY A 248 -43.57 -12.38 -16.26
N SER A 249 -43.76 -12.97 -17.44
CA SER A 249 -44.93 -12.99 -18.30
C SER A 249 -45.20 -11.72 -19.10
N GLU A 250 -44.78 -11.74 -20.37
CA GLU A 250 -45.72 -11.59 -21.49
C GLU A 250 -45.14 -12.20 -22.77
N ALA A 251 -46.05 -12.69 -23.61
CA ALA A 251 -45.91 -13.84 -24.49
C ALA A 251 -45.15 -13.61 -25.81
N CYS A 252 -44.55 -14.68 -26.32
CA CYS A 252 -44.01 -14.80 -27.68
C CYS A 252 -45.13 -14.83 -28.74
N PRO A 253 -44.86 -14.34 -29.96
CA PRO A 253 -45.37 -14.97 -31.17
C PRO A 253 -44.27 -15.78 -31.85
N VAL A 254 -44.68 -16.98 -32.30
CA VAL A 254 -43.91 -17.96 -33.06
C VAL A 254 -43.99 -17.62 -34.56
N LEU A 255 -43.07 -18.25 -35.32
CA LEU A 255 -42.98 -18.48 -36.78
C LEU A 255 -41.81 -17.69 -37.40
N THR A 256 -40.86 -18.25 -38.13
CA THR A 256 -40.64 -19.61 -38.66
C THR A 256 -39.16 -19.72 -39.07
N SER A 257 -38.67 -20.96 -39.06
CA SER A 257 -37.33 -21.41 -39.44
C SER A 257 -36.85 -21.01 -40.83
N GLU A 258 -35.54 -20.82 -41.00
CA GLU A 258 -34.80 -21.42 -42.12
C GLU A 258 -33.31 -21.61 -41.77
N ASN A 259 -32.86 -22.86 -41.96
CA ASN A 259 -31.48 -23.34 -41.80
C ASN A 259 -30.64 -22.97 -43.03
N THR A 260 -29.33 -22.77 -42.85
CA THR A 260 -28.20 -23.31 -43.67
C THR A 260 -26.90 -22.62 -43.21
N SER A 261 -26.04 -23.34 -42.48
CA SER A 261 -24.89 -24.13 -42.94
C SER A 261 -23.58 -23.33 -42.95
N PHE A 262 -22.64 -23.82 -42.15
CA PHE A 262 -21.22 -23.49 -42.17
C PHE A 262 -20.59 -23.81 -43.53
N GLU A 263 -19.70 -22.94 -44.01
CA GLU A 263 -18.43 -23.36 -44.61
C GLU A 263 -17.42 -22.21 -44.57
N CYS A 264 -16.26 -22.51 -43.96
CA CYS A 264 -15.04 -21.73 -44.09
C CYS A 264 -14.44 -22.01 -45.46
N ASP A 265 -13.88 -21.02 -46.12
CA ASP A 265 -12.72 -21.30 -46.97
C ASP A 265 -11.69 -20.16 -46.98
N VAL A 266 -10.48 -20.59 -46.66
CA VAL A 266 -9.23 -19.82 -46.63
C VAL A 266 -8.60 -19.99 -48.00
N SER A 267 -8.15 -18.90 -48.64
CA SER A 267 -7.23 -19.00 -49.77
C SER A 267 -6.16 -17.91 -49.71
N ARG A 268 -4.92 -18.37 -49.85
CA ARG A 268 -3.64 -17.68 -49.70
C ARG A 268 -3.23 -16.90 -50.97
N GLN A 269 -2.49 -15.83 -50.74
CA GLN A 269 -1.33 -15.27 -51.48
C GLN A 269 -1.10 -15.60 -52.98
N LYS A 270 -0.85 -14.55 -53.77
CA LYS A 270 0.41 -14.25 -54.50
C LYS A 270 0.32 -12.84 -55.14
N VAL A 271 1.20 -11.88 -54.83
CA VAL A 271 2.54 -11.58 -55.41
C VAL A 271 2.48 -10.98 -56.83
N ASP A 272 2.93 -9.72 -56.87
CA ASP A 272 3.62 -8.91 -57.90
C ASP A 272 3.15 -8.89 -59.37
N SER A 273 2.81 -7.68 -59.84
CA SER A 273 3.59 -6.89 -60.83
C SER A 273 3.08 -5.45 -60.87
#